data_AF-A0A537XLB4-F1
#
_entry.id   AF-A0A537XLB4-F1
#
_cell.length_a   1.000
_cell.length_b   1.000
_cell.length_c   1.000
_cell.angle_alpha   90.00
_cell.angle_beta   90.00
_cell.angle_gamma   90.00
#
_symmetry.space_group_name_H-M   'P 1'
#
loop_
_entity.id
_entity.type
_entity.pdbx_description
1 polymer ?
#
loop_
_entity_poly.entity_id
_entity_poly.type
_entity_poly.pdbx_seq_one_letter_code
_entity_poly.pdbx_strand_id
1 'polypeptide(L)'
;MAGRSVATSFLVASLIAGCSKGSPAPQGTIAPANVVTVKATEYSYALPQRATGGVVTLQLENVGSVVHEFAFGRIDAGKTLDDL
;
A
#
# COMPACT_ATOMS: atom_id res chain seq x y z
N MET A 1 -34.44 -45.00 -43.98
CA MET A 1 -34.63 -44.18 -45.21
C MET A 1 -34.32 -42.74 -44.85
N ALA A 2 -33.36 -42.14 -45.59
CA ALA A 2 -33.09 -40.71 -45.80
C ALA A 2 -33.21 -39.77 -44.57
N GLY A 3 -32.14 -39.19 -44.02
CA GLY A 3 -31.08 -38.46 -44.73
C GLY A 3 -31.54 -37.04 -45.03
N ARG A 4 -30.96 -36.05 -44.33
CA ARG A 4 -30.58 -34.72 -44.87
C ARG A 4 -29.93 -33.86 -43.77
N SER A 5 -28.61 -33.72 -43.90
CA SER A 5 -27.80 -32.67 -43.30
C SER A 5 -28.29 -31.29 -43.72
N VAL A 6 -28.33 -30.34 -42.78
CA VAL A 6 -28.09 -28.91 -43.06
C VAL A 6 -27.22 -28.38 -41.93
N ALA A 7 -25.92 -28.31 -42.21
CA ALA A 7 -24.99 -27.48 -41.46
C ALA A 7 -25.14 -26.05 -41.95
N THR A 8 -25.55 -25.13 -41.08
CA THR A 8 -25.38 -23.69 -41.33
C THR A 8 -25.07 -23.01 -40.01
N SER A 9 -23.79 -22.68 -39.81
CA SER A 9 -23.32 -21.74 -38.79
C SER A 9 -24.10 -20.43 -38.88
N PHE A 10 -24.65 -19.99 -37.76
CA PHE A 10 -24.85 -18.56 -37.50
C PHE A 10 -24.04 -18.20 -36.26
N LEU A 11 -22.88 -17.59 -36.51
CA LEU A 11 -22.23 -16.72 -35.53
C LEU A 11 -23.19 -15.59 -35.20
N VAL A 12 -23.65 -15.49 -33.96
CA VAL A 12 -24.10 -14.21 -33.40
C VAL A 12 -23.44 -14.08 -32.03
N ALA A 13 -22.26 -13.45 -32.03
CA ALA A 13 -21.64 -12.92 -30.83
C ALA A 13 -22.43 -11.68 -30.41
N SER A 14 -23.38 -11.85 -29.47
CA SER A 14 -24.07 -10.71 -28.86
C SER A 14 -23.12 -10.00 -27.90
N LEU A 15 -22.63 -8.84 -28.34
CA LEU A 15 -21.80 -7.94 -27.55
C LEU A 15 -22.54 -7.45 -26.30
N ILE A 16 -21.76 -7.42 -25.23
CA ILE A 16 -22.08 -7.05 -23.86
C ILE A 16 -22.31 -5.52 -23.81
N ALA A 17 -23.55 -5.09 -23.61
CA ALA A 17 -23.89 -3.68 -23.36
C ALA A 17 -24.61 -3.54 -22.02
N GLY A 18 -23.98 -4.03 -20.96
CA GLY A 18 -24.40 -3.79 -19.58
C GLY A 18 -23.60 -2.63 -18.98
N CYS A 19 -23.95 -1.39 -19.30
CA CYS A 19 -23.49 -0.23 -18.51
C CYS A 19 -24.32 -0.19 -17.21
N SER A 20 -23.96 -1.03 -16.23
CA SER A 20 -24.40 -0.80 -14.86
C SER A 20 -23.76 0.52 -14.41
N LYS A 21 -24.58 1.55 -14.19
CA LYS A 21 -24.18 2.70 -13.37
C LYS A 21 -24.03 2.18 -11.95
N GLY A 22 -22.88 1.56 -11.66
CA GLY A 22 -22.53 1.15 -10.32
C GLY A 22 -22.60 2.38 -9.41
N SER A 23 -23.32 2.25 -8.30
CA SER A 23 -23.33 3.26 -7.25
C SER A 23 -21.88 3.61 -6.90
N PRO A 24 -21.51 4.90 -6.80
CA PRO A 24 -20.15 5.27 -6.43
C PRO A 24 -19.82 4.58 -5.10
N ALA A 25 -18.73 3.81 -5.10
CA ALA A 25 -18.24 3.17 -3.90
C ALA A 25 -18.01 4.26 -2.83
N PRO A 26 -18.26 3.95 -1.54
CA PRO A 26 -17.96 4.88 -0.46
C PRO A 26 -16.50 5.34 -0.60
N GLN A 27 -16.32 6.62 -0.88
CA GLN A 27 -15.00 7.24 -0.90
C GLN A 27 -14.57 7.34 0.56
N GLY A 28 -13.62 6.49 0.96
CA GLY A 28 -13.06 6.53 2.30
C GLY A 28 -12.50 7.92 2.59
N THR A 29 -12.85 8.49 3.74
CA THR A 29 -12.22 9.71 4.24
C THR A 29 -10.72 9.45 4.39
N ILE A 30 -9.89 10.22 3.70
CA ILE A 30 -8.45 10.18 3.91
C ILE A 30 -8.19 10.76 5.30
N ALA A 31 -7.81 9.90 6.25
CA ALA A 31 -7.33 10.36 7.54
C ALA A 31 -6.12 11.29 7.33
N PRO A 32 -5.95 12.35 8.14
CA PRO A 32 -4.76 13.20 8.05
C PRO A 32 -3.51 12.33 8.15
N ALA A 33 -2.50 12.67 7.35
CA ALA A 33 -1.30 11.86 7.24
C ALA A 33 -0.61 11.79 8.62
N ASN A 34 -0.58 10.60 9.22
CA ASN A 34 0.14 10.32 10.45
C ASN A 34 1.62 10.12 10.11
N VAL A 35 2.34 11.22 9.94
CA VAL A 35 3.74 11.24 9.49
C VAL A 35 4.64 11.51 10.68
N VAL A 36 5.69 10.71 10.83
CA VAL A 36 6.83 10.99 11.70
C VAL A 36 8.06 11.22 10.83
N THR A 37 8.60 12.44 10.89
CA THR A 37 9.84 12.79 10.21
C THR A 37 11.04 12.31 11.02
N VAL A 38 11.96 11.60 10.37
CA VAL A 38 13.27 11.21 10.88
C VAL A 38 14.31 12.02 10.12
N LYS A 39 14.86 13.05 10.77
CA LYS A 39 15.90 13.89 10.15
C LYS A 39 17.27 13.30 10.46
N ALA A 40 17.98 12.87 9.42
CA ALA A 40 19.32 12.30 9.51
C ALA A 40 20.37 13.35 9.11
N THR A 41 21.31 13.62 10.01
CA THR A 41 22.52 14.39 9.76
C THR A 41 23.73 13.49 10.00
N GLU A 42 24.93 14.01 9.80
CA GLU A 42 26.16 13.33 10.14
C GLU A 42 26.14 12.89 11.61
N TYR A 43 26.18 11.58 11.81
CA TYR A 43 26.25 10.92 13.12
C TYR A 43 25.06 11.20 14.06
N SER A 44 23.90 11.65 13.55
CA SER A 44 22.75 11.94 14.40
C SER A 44 21.40 11.78 13.69
N TYR A 45 20.38 11.43 14.48
CA TYR A 45 18.99 11.33 14.05
C TYR A 45 18.10 12.14 15.00
N ALA A 46 17.24 12.98 14.44
CA ALA A 46 16.24 13.74 15.19
C ALA A 46 14.83 13.29 14.81
N LEU A 47 14.03 12.93 15.82
CA LEU A 47 12.64 12.49 15.71
C LEU A 47 11.91 12.74 17.04
N PRO A 48 10.56 12.78 17.06
CA PRO A 48 9.79 12.89 18.30
C PRO A 48 10.03 11.71 19.25
N GLN A 49 10.00 11.97 20.56
CA GLN A 49 10.10 10.90 21.57
C GLN A 49 8.88 9.95 21.58
N ARG A 50 7.75 10.39 21.02
CA ARG A 50 6.50 9.61 20.96
C ARG A 50 5.87 9.79 19.59
N ALA A 51 5.34 8.69 19.05
CA ALA A 51 4.50 8.68 17.84
C ALA A 51 3.07 8.28 18.21
N THR A 52 2.10 8.84 17.48
CA THR A 52 0.70 8.40 17.59
C THR A 52 0.58 7.01 16.96
N GLY A 53 0.04 6.04 17.70
CA GLY A 53 -0.16 4.68 17.21
C GLY A 53 -1.15 4.60 16.04
N GLY A 54 -1.12 3.47 15.31
CA GLY A 54 -1.93 3.23 14.11
C GLY A 54 -1.05 3.04 12.87
N VAL A 55 -1.61 3.31 11.70
CA VAL A 55 -0.81 3.37 10.46
C VAL A 55 0.01 4.66 10.50
N VAL A 56 1.33 4.54 10.44
CA VAL A 56 2.29 5.65 10.50
C VAL A 56 3.14 5.64 9.24
N THR A 57 3.35 6.80 8.64
CA THR A 57 4.37 7.02 7.60
C THR A 57 5.64 7.52 8.26
N LEU A 58 6.75 6.83 8.04
CA LEU A 58 8.07 7.25 8.52
C LEU A 58 8.81 7.90 7.36
N GLN A 59 9.02 9.22 7.44
CA GLN A 59 9.67 10.00 6.40
C GLN A 59 11.13 10.26 6.79
N LEU A 60 12.06 9.58 6.12
CA LEU A 60 13.48 9.87 6.28
C LEU A 60 13.87 11.09 5.45
N GLU A 61 14.36 12.12 6.13
CA GLU A 61 15.01 13.27 5.51
C GLU A 61 16.51 13.16 5.72
N ASN A 62 17.23 12.75 4.67
CA ASN A 62 18.68 12.83 4.66
C ASN A 62 19.11 14.27 4.35
N VAL A 63 19.57 14.99 5.36
CA VAL A 63 20.07 16.35 5.24
C VAL A 63 21.59 16.45 5.40
N GLY A 64 22.26 15.30 5.59
CA GLY A 64 23.71 15.20 5.63
C GLY A 64 24.34 15.18 4.23
N SER A 65 25.66 15.24 4.21
CA SER A 65 26.53 15.20 3.03
C SER A 65 26.80 13.79 2.52
N VAL A 66 26.42 12.76 3.28
CA VAL A 66 26.56 11.35 2.90
C VAL A 66 25.20 10.65 2.96
N VAL A 67 25.12 9.43 2.39
CA VAL A 67 23.92 8.62 2.50
C VAL A 67 23.72 8.16 3.94
N HIS A 68 22.53 8.41 4.48
CA HIS A 68 22.09 7.89 5.77
C HIS A 68 20.93 6.91 5.58
N GLU A 69 20.88 5.90 6.46
CA GLU A 69 19.87 4.86 6.46
C GLU A 69 19.35 4.63 7.88
N PHE A 70 18.13 4.09 7.98
CA PHE A 70 17.62 3.57 9.24
C PHE A 70 16.85 2.28 8.97
N ALA A 71 16.82 1.41 9.97
CA ALA A 71 16.18 0.11 9.89
C ALA A 71 15.45 -0.21 11.20
N PHE A 72 14.54 -1.17 11.13
CA PHE A 72 13.88 -1.71 12.32
C PHE A 72 14.60 -2.95 12.79
N GLY A 73 14.97 -2.95 14.07
CA GLY A 73 15.32 -4.16 14.81
C GLY A 73 14.09 -4.69 15.54
N ARG A 74 13.89 -6.01 15.51
CA ARG A 74 12.93 -6.67 16.41
C ARG A 74 13.63 -6.96 17.72
N ILE A 75 13.03 -6.55 18.82
CA ILE A 75 13.37 -7.00 20.16
C ILE A 75 12.42 -8.15 20.50
N ASP A 76 12.96 -9.29 20.92
CA ASP A 76 12.16 -10.46 21.22
C ASP A 76 11.27 -10.24 22.45
N ALA A 77 10.20 -11.03 22.56
CA ALA A 77 9.24 -10.88 23.65
C ALA A 77 9.93 -11.04 25.02
N GLY A 78 9.68 -10.08 25.91
CA GLY A 78 10.30 -10.04 27.24
C GLY A 78 11.73 -9.49 27.29
N LYS A 79 12.28 -9.06 26.15
CA LYS A 79 13.59 -8.38 26.06
C LYS A 79 13.44 -6.85 26.01
N THR A 80 14.52 -6.17 26.34
CA THR A 80 14.64 -4.72 26.35
C THR A 80 15.76 -4.24 25.42
N LEU A 81 15.88 -2.93 25.24
CA LEU A 81 17.01 -2.33 24.52
C LEU A 81 18.35 -2.61 25.20
N ASP A 82 18.36 -2.78 26.52
CA ASP A 82 19.57 -3.06 27.31
C ASP A 82 20.10 -4.49 27.09
N ASP A 83 19.34 -5.37 26.41
CA ASP A 83 19.73 -6.75 26.08
C ASP A 83 20.48 -6.90 24.73
N LEU A 84 20.67 -5.80 23.99
CA LEU A 84 21.29 -5.80 22.65
C LEU A 84 22.80 -5.49 22.67
#